data_AF-A0A251WGW4-F1
#
_entry.id   AF-A0A251WGW4-F1
#
_cell.length_a   1.000
_cell.length_b   1.000
_cell.length_c   1.000
_cell.angle_alpha   90.00
_cell.angle_beta   90.00
_cell.angle_gamma   90.00
#
_symmetry.space_group_name_H-M   'P 1'
#
loop_
_entity.id
_entity.type
_entity.pdbx_description
1 polymer ?
#
loop_
_entity_poly.entity_id
_entity_poly.type
_entity_poly.pdbx_seq_one_letter_code
_entity_poly.pdbx_strand_id
1 'polypeptide(L)'
;MQSTKQQQILGYFIEEAKEHLDTIEQGLLNLQATMADAEEMNQLFRAAHSVKGGAAMLGFDSIQKISHHLEDYFKILKENPVKIDRKLEDHFLKGFDALKALIEALQSPFGLRPEDADRALRDSAPAFAALGKHLNGLIQSEAASAPASTLPANAVAQVNNILKLMLQLFKQGDTPKGRQQLMTLCVKLAQLDKTSQPWVLTVQTAQRAIANPNASFAHLAPLIIKELKQASDLLLTGRASEILPSHALQKFVGAGQAAAPAVKAAPAPATTLAPAPATVAPNVSSNGVSGNGASNGAGAAAAGVRQRQISIPADPKGAARALLDQFNKGELIQIAEFLMKAIQ
;
A
#
# COMPACT_ATOMS: atom_id res chain seq x y z
N MET A 1 28.60 -15.94 -34.27
CA MET A 1 27.20 -15.46 -34.23
C MET A 1 26.66 -15.33 -32.79
N GLN A 2 26.73 -16.35 -31.92
CA GLN A 2 26.24 -16.19 -30.54
C GLN A 2 27.02 -15.10 -29.73
N SER A 3 28.36 -15.09 -29.81
CA SER A 3 29.20 -14.09 -29.14
C SER A 3 28.85 -12.63 -29.49
N THR A 4 28.62 -12.33 -30.77
CA THR A 4 28.23 -10.96 -31.19
C THR A 4 26.88 -10.54 -30.65
N LYS A 5 25.89 -11.45 -30.57
CA LYS A 5 24.59 -11.14 -29.97
C LYS A 5 24.71 -10.88 -28.46
N GLN A 6 25.57 -11.63 -27.76
CA GLN A 6 25.83 -11.43 -26.34
C GLN A 6 26.54 -10.09 -26.07
N GLN A 7 27.48 -9.70 -26.94
CA GLN A 7 28.12 -8.37 -26.89
C GLN A 7 27.12 -7.23 -27.14
N GLN A 8 26.16 -7.39 -28.06
CA GLN A 8 25.09 -6.40 -28.29
C GLN A 8 24.19 -6.25 -27.06
N ILE A 9 23.74 -7.36 -26.46
CA ILE A 9 22.91 -7.34 -25.25
C ILE A 9 23.66 -6.67 -24.09
N LEU A 10 24.95 -6.95 -23.93
CA LEU A 10 25.79 -6.30 -22.92
C LEU A 10 25.92 -4.78 -23.18
N GLY A 11 26.10 -4.37 -24.44
CA GLY A 11 26.13 -2.96 -24.83
C GLY A 11 24.87 -2.21 -24.42
N TYR A 12 23.70 -2.73 -24.78
CA TYR A 12 22.41 -2.13 -24.40
C TYR A 12 22.22 -2.05 -22.88
N PHE A 13 22.57 -3.11 -22.14
CA PHE A 13 22.50 -3.07 -20.67
C PHE A 13 23.41 -1.99 -20.07
N ILE A 14 24.62 -1.80 -20.61
CA ILE A 14 25.54 -0.76 -20.13
C ILE A 14 25.00 0.65 -20.43
N GLU A 15 24.37 0.84 -21.59
CA GLU A 15 23.73 2.12 -21.95
C GLU A 15 22.54 2.42 -21.03
N GLU A 16 21.58 1.50 -20.87
CA GLU A 16 20.44 1.63 -19.94
C GLU A 16 20.90 1.83 -18.49
N ALA A 17 21.92 1.09 -18.04
CA ALA A 17 22.45 1.22 -16.70
C ALA A 17 23.10 2.59 -16.45
N LYS A 18 23.66 3.25 -17.47
CA LYS A 18 24.18 4.62 -17.34
C LYS A 18 23.07 5.65 -17.17
N GLU A 19 22.00 5.57 -17.96
CA GLU A 19 20.82 6.44 -17.79
C GLU A 19 20.21 6.29 -16.38
N HIS A 20 20.19 5.07 -15.85
CA HIS A 20 19.76 4.82 -14.47
C HIS A 20 20.77 5.30 -13.42
N LEU A 21 22.08 5.19 -13.66
CA LEU A 21 23.09 5.78 -12.78
C LEU A 21 22.96 7.31 -12.73
N ASP A 22 22.76 7.99 -13.86
CA ASP A 22 22.57 9.44 -13.90
C ASP A 22 21.30 9.85 -13.11
N THR A 23 20.22 9.08 -13.26
CA THR A 23 18.99 9.25 -12.46
C THR A 23 19.25 9.10 -10.95
N ILE A 24 20.07 8.11 -10.56
CA ILE A 24 20.43 7.87 -9.17
C ILE A 24 21.34 8.99 -8.64
N GLU A 25 22.34 9.42 -9.40
CA GLU A 25 23.29 10.48 -9.01
C GLU A 25 22.55 11.79 -8.72
N GLN A 26 21.66 12.23 -9.61
CA GLN A 26 20.90 13.46 -9.43
C GLN A 26 19.94 13.40 -8.24
N GLY A 27 19.27 12.26 -8.04
CA GLY A 27 18.39 12.03 -6.89
C GLY A 27 19.13 11.93 -5.55
N LEU A 28 20.40 11.50 -5.55
CA LEU A 28 21.26 11.48 -4.36
C LEU A 28 21.83 12.87 -4.02
N LEU A 29 22.31 13.61 -5.02
CA LEU A 29 22.84 14.97 -4.83
C LEU A 29 21.79 15.97 -4.31
N ASN A 30 20.50 15.68 -4.49
CA ASN A 30 19.39 16.48 -3.99
C ASN A 30 18.46 15.70 -3.06
N LEU A 31 18.97 14.66 -2.36
CA LEU A 31 18.16 13.66 -1.65
C LEU A 31 17.08 14.23 -0.72
N GLN A 32 17.33 15.36 -0.05
CA GLN A 32 16.32 16.02 0.80
C GLN A 32 15.13 16.58 0.01
N ALA A 33 15.35 17.09 -1.21
CA ALA A 33 14.31 17.58 -2.10
C ALA A 33 13.61 16.41 -2.80
N THR A 34 14.39 15.46 -3.31
CA THR A 34 13.88 14.22 -3.92
C THR A 34 12.99 13.44 -2.96
N MET A 35 13.32 13.34 -1.68
CA MET A 35 12.44 12.73 -0.67
C MET A 35 11.16 13.52 -0.35
N ALA A 36 11.09 14.80 -0.70
CA ALA A 36 9.87 15.59 -0.56
C ALA A 36 8.90 15.38 -1.75
N ASP A 37 9.38 14.89 -2.89
CA ASP A 37 8.58 14.55 -4.06
C ASP A 37 8.41 13.03 -4.20
N ALA A 38 7.16 12.56 -4.09
CA ALA A 38 6.84 11.14 -4.17
C ALA A 38 7.17 10.52 -5.55
N GLU A 39 7.17 11.31 -6.62
CA GLU A 39 7.48 10.84 -7.97
C GLU A 39 8.98 10.83 -8.24
N GLU A 40 9.76 11.80 -7.74
CA GLU A 40 11.23 11.69 -7.79
C GLU A 40 11.72 10.47 -7.00
N MET A 41 11.18 10.20 -5.79
CA MET A 41 11.47 8.96 -5.07
C MET A 41 11.05 7.70 -5.83
N ASN A 42 9.94 7.74 -6.59
CA ASN A 42 9.54 6.61 -7.44
C ASN A 42 10.52 6.39 -8.60
N GLN A 43 11.03 7.46 -9.21
CA GLN A 43 12.03 7.39 -10.28
C GLN A 43 13.35 6.83 -9.76
N LEU A 44 13.85 7.33 -8.62
CA LEU A 44 15.06 6.85 -7.95
C LEU A 44 14.98 5.35 -7.59
N PHE A 45 13.84 4.91 -7.02
CA PHE A 45 13.57 3.50 -6.73
C PHE A 45 13.53 2.65 -8.02
N ARG A 46 12.85 3.12 -9.08
CA ARG A 46 12.75 2.40 -10.36
C ARG A 46 14.10 2.25 -11.04
N ALA A 47 14.95 3.28 -11.03
CA ALA A 47 16.28 3.24 -11.62
C ALA A 47 17.15 2.14 -10.97
N ALA A 48 17.19 2.08 -9.63
CA ALA A 48 17.88 1.01 -8.91
C ALA A 48 17.30 -0.38 -9.22
N HIS A 49 15.97 -0.50 -9.26
CA HIS A 49 15.28 -1.75 -9.58
C HIS A 49 15.57 -2.26 -11.00
N SER A 50 15.62 -1.37 -11.99
CA SER A 50 15.96 -1.72 -13.37
C SER A 50 17.42 -2.21 -13.49
N VAL A 51 18.38 -1.50 -12.87
CA VAL A 51 19.79 -1.95 -12.86
C VAL A 51 19.91 -3.33 -12.20
N LYS A 52 19.22 -3.56 -11.07
CA LYS A 52 19.16 -4.87 -10.42
C LYS A 52 18.60 -5.95 -11.35
N GLY A 53 17.50 -5.65 -12.06
CA GLY A 53 16.85 -6.57 -12.99
C GLY A 53 17.75 -6.96 -14.17
N GLY A 54 18.37 -5.97 -14.82
CA GLY A 54 19.30 -6.21 -15.93
C GLY A 54 20.55 -6.97 -15.48
N ALA A 55 21.13 -6.60 -14.33
CA ALA A 55 22.29 -7.30 -13.76
C ALA A 55 21.98 -8.77 -13.44
N ALA A 56 20.82 -9.05 -12.84
CA ALA A 56 20.36 -10.41 -12.56
C ALA A 56 20.15 -11.24 -13.83
N MET A 57 19.59 -10.63 -14.89
CA MET A 57 19.37 -11.29 -16.19
C MET A 57 20.69 -11.67 -16.88
N LEU A 58 21.77 -10.92 -16.64
CA LEU A 58 23.08 -11.15 -17.24
C LEU A 58 24.08 -11.87 -16.33
N GLY A 59 23.69 -12.21 -15.09
CA GLY A 59 24.55 -12.91 -14.13
C GLY A 59 25.61 -12.04 -13.45
N PHE A 60 25.40 -10.71 -13.40
CA PHE A 60 26.32 -9.79 -12.74
C PHE A 60 25.99 -9.62 -11.25
N ASP A 61 26.27 -10.68 -10.47
CA ASP A 61 25.97 -10.79 -9.04
C ASP A 61 26.39 -9.57 -8.19
N SER A 62 27.55 -8.97 -8.44
CA SER A 62 28.04 -7.82 -7.68
C SER A 62 27.21 -6.57 -7.95
N ILE A 63 26.90 -6.28 -9.21
CA ILE A 63 26.03 -5.18 -9.63
C ILE A 63 24.62 -5.39 -9.08
N GLN A 64 24.09 -6.62 -9.16
CA GLN A 64 22.79 -6.98 -8.60
C GLN A 64 22.74 -6.74 -7.08
N LYS A 65 23.76 -7.16 -6.33
CA LYS A 65 23.81 -6.97 -4.86
C LYS A 65 23.85 -5.48 -4.46
N ILE A 66 24.69 -4.68 -5.12
CA ILE A 66 24.83 -3.25 -4.78
C ILE A 66 23.57 -2.46 -5.16
N SER A 67 23.01 -2.69 -6.36
CA SER A 67 21.75 -2.06 -6.78
C SER A 67 20.55 -2.47 -5.92
N HIS A 68 20.50 -3.72 -5.46
CA HIS A 68 19.48 -4.19 -4.51
C HIS A 68 19.57 -3.50 -3.14
N HIS A 69 20.77 -3.29 -2.61
CA HIS A 69 20.94 -2.51 -1.37
C HIS A 69 20.43 -1.07 -1.53
N LEU A 70 20.73 -0.40 -2.65
CA LEU A 70 20.22 0.94 -2.93
C LEU A 70 18.68 0.95 -3.03
N GLU A 71 18.08 0.00 -3.76
CA GLU A 71 16.63 -0.16 -3.88
C GLU A 71 15.93 -0.35 -2.52
N ASP A 72 16.48 -1.21 -1.65
CA ASP A 72 15.95 -1.44 -0.30
C ASP A 72 15.98 -0.16 0.54
N TYR A 73 17.08 0.60 0.51
CA TYR A 73 17.18 1.84 1.25
C TYR A 73 16.32 2.96 0.68
N PHE A 74 16.16 3.08 -0.64
CA PHE A 74 15.23 4.02 -1.27
C PHE A 74 13.77 3.70 -0.91
N LYS A 75 13.42 2.41 -0.83
CA LYS A 75 12.12 1.97 -0.30
C LYS A 75 11.93 2.39 1.15
N ILE A 76 12.92 2.17 2.02
CA ILE A 76 12.85 2.58 3.43
C ILE A 76 12.64 4.09 3.56
N LEU A 77 13.37 4.91 2.79
CA LEU A 77 13.22 6.39 2.79
C LEU A 77 11.84 6.83 2.31
N LYS A 78 11.29 6.16 1.28
CA LYS A 78 9.94 6.42 0.79
C LYS A 78 8.85 6.07 1.82
N GLU A 79 9.05 5.00 2.59
CA GLU A 79 8.12 4.55 3.63
C GLU A 79 8.30 5.33 4.95
N ASN A 80 9.49 5.88 5.21
CA ASN A 80 9.87 6.56 6.45
C ASN A 80 10.65 7.85 6.12
N PRO A 81 9.95 8.96 5.80
CA PRO A 81 10.61 10.25 5.57
C PRO A 81 11.36 10.69 6.84
N VAL A 82 12.64 11.01 6.67
CA VAL A 82 13.51 11.54 7.72
C VAL A 82 14.17 12.82 7.25
N LYS A 83 14.62 13.66 8.19
CA LYS A 83 15.49 14.78 7.87
C LYS A 83 16.86 14.25 7.44
N ILE A 84 17.30 14.63 6.25
CA ILE A 84 18.56 14.17 5.68
C ILE A 84 19.69 15.00 6.26
N ASP A 85 20.73 14.31 6.72
CA ASP A 85 22.02 14.88 7.06
C ASP A 85 23.06 14.45 6.03
N ARG A 86 24.14 15.23 5.95
CA ARG A 86 25.27 14.97 5.05
C ARG A 86 25.85 13.56 5.24
N LYS A 87 25.79 13.02 6.46
CA LYS A 87 26.31 11.70 6.77
C LYS A 87 25.49 10.60 6.12
N LEU A 88 24.16 10.73 6.01
CA LEU A 88 23.34 9.78 5.27
C LEU A 88 23.67 9.82 3.77
N GLU A 89 23.74 11.03 3.20
CA GLU A 89 24.09 11.29 1.80
C GLU A 89 25.48 10.72 1.44
N ASP A 90 26.51 10.99 2.24
CA ASP A 90 27.88 10.46 2.09
C ASP A 90 27.93 8.91 2.06
N HIS A 91 26.99 8.21 2.71
CA HIS A 91 26.94 6.75 2.65
C HIS A 91 26.22 6.23 1.39
N PHE A 92 25.16 6.91 0.96
CA PHE A 92 24.50 6.58 -0.32
C PHE A 92 25.44 6.78 -1.50
N LEU A 93 26.16 7.90 -1.54
CA LEU A 93 27.13 8.21 -2.59
C LEU A 93 28.22 7.14 -2.67
N LYS A 94 28.76 6.65 -1.56
CA LYS A 94 29.73 5.52 -1.55
C LYS A 94 29.16 4.21 -2.10
N GLY A 95 27.87 3.94 -1.85
CA GLY A 95 27.19 2.78 -2.43
C GLY A 95 26.97 2.94 -3.94
N PHE A 96 26.64 4.15 -4.37
CA PHE A 96 26.51 4.53 -5.77
C PHE A 96 27.85 4.49 -6.52
N ASP A 97 28.92 5.04 -5.97
CA ASP A 97 30.28 5.02 -6.55
C ASP A 97 30.74 3.58 -6.84
N ALA A 98 30.44 2.65 -5.92
CA ALA A 98 30.74 1.23 -6.11
C ALA A 98 29.89 0.59 -7.22
N LEU A 99 28.62 0.99 -7.39
CA LEU A 99 27.78 0.54 -8.50
C LEU A 99 28.31 1.09 -9.84
N LYS A 100 28.63 2.39 -9.87
CA LYS A 100 29.17 3.10 -11.04
C LYS A 100 30.47 2.47 -11.51
N ALA A 101 31.41 2.24 -10.61
CA ALA A 101 32.68 1.58 -10.90
C ALA A 101 32.51 0.15 -11.48
N LEU A 102 31.50 -0.60 -11.04
CA LEU A 102 31.22 -1.93 -11.61
C LEU A 102 30.64 -1.85 -13.02
N ILE A 103 29.73 -0.90 -13.29
CA ILE A 103 29.17 -0.68 -14.63
C ILE A 103 30.25 -0.16 -15.59
N GLU A 104 31.12 0.74 -15.15
CA GLU A 104 32.28 1.21 -15.92
C GLU A 104 33.27 0.07 -16.21
N ALA A 105 33.51 -0.82 -15.25
CA ALA A 105 34.37 -2.00 -15.45
C ALA A 105 33.84 -2.98 -16.51
N LEU A 106 32.53 -3.03 -16.78
CA LEU A 106 31.98 -3.81 -17.91
C LEU A 106 32.42 -3.27 -19.28
N GLN A 107 32.82 -2.00 -19.38
CA GLN A 107 33.35 -1.39 -20.62
C GLN A 107 34.84 -1.72 -20.85
N SER A 108 35.51 -2.34 -19.88
CA SER A 108 36.89 -2.81 -20.02
C SER A 108 37.03 -3.80 -21.18
N PRO A 109 38.14 -3.79 -21.95
CA PRO A 109 38.43 -4.83 -22.94
C PRO A 109 38.45 -6.26 -22.36
N PHE A 110 38.60 -6.39 -21.04
CA PHE A 110 38.61 -7.66 -20.30
C PHE A 110 37.28 -7.92 -19.56
N GLY A 111 36.30 -7.02 -19.67
CA GLY A 111 35.05 -7.03 -18.90
C GLY A 111 35.26 -6.83 -17.39
N LEU A 112 34.18 -7.06 -16.63
CA LEU A 112 34.22 -7.04 -15.17
C LEU A 112 34.94 -8.31 -14.66
N ARG A 113 36.12 -8.13 -14.09
CA ARG A 113 36.92 -9.22 -13.53
C ARG A 113 36.42 -9.61 -12.13
N PRO A 114 36.49 -10.89 -11.72
CA PRO A 114 36.05 -11.33 -10.39
C PRO A 114 36.73 -10.58 -9.24
N GLU A 115 38.03 -10.30 -9.34
CA GLU A 115 38.79 -9.56 -8.32
C GLU A 115 38.36 -8.09 -8.17
N ASP A 116 37.80 -7.48 -9.22
CA ASP A 116 37.23 -6.14 -9.18
C ASP A 116 35.81 -6.18 -8.61
N ALA A 117 35.02 -7.18 -9.00
CA ALA A 117 33.68 -7.44 -8.47
C ALA A 117 33.69 -7.67 -6.95
N ASP A 118 34.59 -8.53 -6.47
CA ASP A 118 34.73 -8.83 -5.04
C ASP A 118 35.32 -7.66 -4.26
N ARG A 119 36.20 -6.85 -4.88
CA ARG A 119 36.73 -5.64 -4.25
C ARG A 119 35.63 -4.61 -4.04
N ALA A 120 34.84 -4.30 -5.07
CA ALA A 120 33.73 -3.35 -4.94
C ALA A 120 32.72 -3.79 -3.85
N LEU A 121 32.42 -5.09 -3.74
CA LEU A 121 31.55 -5.62 -2.69
C LEU A 121 32.17 -5.48 -1.28
N ARG A 122 33.46 -5.78 -1.10
CA ARG A 122 34.14 -5.63 0.20
C ARG A 122 34.24 -4.17 0.62
N ASP A 123 34.56 -3.28 -0.32
CA ASP A 123 34.82 -1.87 -0.04
C ASP A 123 33.51 -1.08 0.20
N SER A 124 32.39 -1.48 -0.41
CA SER A 124 31.08 -0.85 -0.19
C SER A 124 30.29 -1.41 1.02
N ALA A 125 30.56 -2.66 1.45
CA ALA A 125 29.84 -3.27 2.56
C ALA A 125 29.87 -2.43 3.88
N PRO A 126 31.01 -1.82 4.30
CA PRO A 126 31.04 -0.94 5.47
C PRO A 126 30.16 0.31 5.30
N ALA A 127 30.08 0.86 4.08
CA ALA A 127 29.23 2.02 3.80
C ALA A 127 27.75 1.66 3.95
N PHE A 128 27.30 0.54 3.38
CA PHE A 128 25.92 0.07 3.55
C PHE A 128 25.56 -0.30 4.99
N ALA A 129 26.49 -0.92 5.74
CA ALA A 129 26.29 -1.21 7.17
C ALA A 129 26.15 0.08 8.00
N ALA A 130 26.97 1.09 7.71
CA ALA A 130 26.88 2.41 8.35
C ALA A 130 25.62 3.18 7.93
N LEU A 131 25.21 3.09 6.67
CA LEU A 131 23.96 3.64 6.12
C LEU A 131 22.75 3.10 6.90
N GLY A 132 22.58 1.77 6.93
CA GLY A 132 21.45 1.14 7.61
C GLY A 132 21.40 1.47 9.11
N LYS A 133 22.55 1.48 9.79
CA LYS A 133 22.64 1.89 11.21
C LYS A 133 22.25 3.36 11.41
N HIS A 134 22.72 4.26 10.56
CA HIS A 134 22.48 5.69 10.67
C HIS A 134 21.03 6.04 10.32
N LEU A 135 20.51 5.49 9.22
CA LEU A 135 19.12 5.66 8.79
C LEU A 135 18.13 5.14 9.85
N ASN A 136 18.35 3.95 10.41
CA ASN A 136 17.52 3.45 11.51
C ASN A 136 17.59 4.36 12.76
N GLY A 137 18.76 4.95 13.04
CA GLY A 137 18.92 5.96 14.09
C GLY A 137 18.12 7.24 13.82
N LEU A 138 18.09 7.72 12.57
CA LEU A 138 17.26 8.87 12.16
C LEU A 138 15.77 8.56 12.26
N ILE A 139 15.32 7.37 11.81
CA ILE A 139 13.91 6.94 11.92
C ILE A 139 13.47 6.86 13.39
N GLN A 140 14.31 6.30 14.27
CA GLN A 140 14.05 6.25 15.71
C GLN A 140 14.06 7.65 16.35
N SER A 141 14.96 8.53 15.93
CA SER A 141 15.01 9.92 16.40
C SER A 141 13.78 10.71 15.95
N GLU A 142 13.28 10.51 14.74
CA GLU A 142 12.09 11.18 14.22
C GLU A 142 10.82 10.65 14.90
N ALA A 143 10.74 9.34 15.16
CA ALA A 143 9.68 8.73 15.95
C ALA A 143 9.68 9.19 17.42
N ALA A 144 10.83 9.59 17.97
CA ALA A 144 10.97 10.10 19.33
C ALA A 144 10.86 11.64 19.43
N SER A 145 11.13 12.37 18.34
CA SER A 145 10.99 13.84 18.25
C SER A 145 9.58 14.26 17.84
N ALA A 146 8.82 13.37 17.19
CA ALA A 146 7.39 13.54 16.97
C ALA A 146 6.72 13.91 18.31
N PRO A 147 6.00 15.04 18.40
CA PRO A 147 5.41 15.48 19.66
C PRO A 147 4.43 14.41 20.15
N ALA A 148 4.77 13.78 21.27
CA ALA A 148 3.94 12.78 21.92
C ALA A 148 2.57 13.42 22.20
N SER A 149 1.61 13.15 21.30
CA SER A 149 0.28 13.74 21.36
C SER A 149 -0.56 12.98 22.37
N THR A 150 -0.15 13.08 23.63
CA THR A 150 -0.92 12.64 24.78
C THR A 150 -2.14 13.55 24.87
N LEU A 151 -3.27 13.07 24.36
CA LEU A 151 -4.58 13.67 24.62
C LEU A 151 -4.69 13.98 26.12
N PRO A 152 -4.91 15.25 26.53
CA PRO A 152 -5.11 15.55 27.94
C PRO A 152 -6.30 14.74 28.47
N ALA A 153 -6.27 14.29 29.73
CA ALA A 153 -7.24 13.32 30.25
C ALA A 153 -8.72 13.70 30.03
N ASN A 154 -9.02 15.00 29.98
CA ASN A 154 -10.33 15.55 29.60
C ASN A 154 -10.76 15.18 28.16
N ALA A 155 -9.85 15.26 27.19
CA ALA A 155 -10.13 14.93 25.78
C ALA A 155 -10.46 13.43 25.60
N VAL A 156 -9.91 12.54 26.42
CA VAL A 156 -10.24 11.10 26.43
C VAL A 156 -11.70 10.86 26.81
N ALA A 157 -12.19 11.55 27.84
CA ALA A 157 -13.60 11.51 28.22
C ALA A 157 -14.47 12.06 27.07
N GLN A 158 -14.03 13.11 26.39
CA GLN A 158 -14.73 13.69 25.23
C GLN A 158 -14.78 12.72 24.04
N VAL A 159 -13.69 12.04 23.66
CA VAL A 159 -13.71 11.01 22.60
C VAL A 159 -14.72 9.91 22.94
N ASN A 160 -14.62 9.32 24.14
CA ASN A 160 -15.53 8.24 24.54
C ASN A 160 -17.00 8.69 24.58
N ASN A 161 -17.28 9.94 24.95
CA ASN A 161 -18.63 10.50 24.91
C ASN A 161 -19.12 10.74 23.47
N ILE A 162 -18.27 11.23 22.57
CA ILE A 162 -18.63 11.38 21.16
C ILE A 162 -18.88 10.02 20.50
N LEU A 163 -18.07 9.00 20.77
CA LEU A 163 -18.29 7.64 20.24
C LEU A 163 -19.63 7.04 20.73
N LYS A 164 -20.03 7.28 21.98
CA LYS A 164 -21.37 6.90 22.48
C LYS A 164 -22.49 7.61 21.70
N LEU A 165 -22.37 8.91 21.44
CA LEU A 165 -23.33 9.68 20.64
C LEU A 165 -23.38 9.18 19.18
N MET A 166 -22.24 8.88 18.57
CA MET A 166 -22.18 8.30 17.23
C MET A 166 -22.91 6.95 17.19
N LEU A 167 -22.67 6.07 18.17
CA LEU A 167 -23.38 4.78 18.28
C LEU A 167 -24.89 4.94 18.48
N GLN A 168 -25.34 5.97 19.21
CA GLN A 168 -26.77 6.29 19.35
C GLN A 168 -27.39 6.78 18.03
N LEU A 169 -26.66 7.59 17.23
CA LEU A 169 -27.12 8.05 15.92
C LEU A 169 -27.17 6.90 14.90
N PHE A 170 -26.16 6.03 14.87
CA PHE A 170 -26.18 4.84 14.01
C PHE A 170 -27.37 3.91 14.31
N LYS A 171 -27.81 3.82 15.57
CA LYS A 171 -29.00 3.05 15.98
C LYS A 171 -30.35 3.66 15.58
N GLN A 172 -30.39 4.95 15.20
CA GLN A 172 -31.62 5.63 14.77
C GLN A 172 -31.94 5.41 13.29
N GLY A 173 -31.11 4.66 12.58
CA GLY A 173 -31.30 4.36 11.15
C GLY A 173 -30.64 5.39 10.23
N ASP A 174 -30.55 5.01 8.96
CA ASP A 174 -29.87 5.77 7.93
C ASP A 174 -30.75 6.94 7.45
N THR A 175 -30.47 8.14 7.95
CA THR A 175 -31.20 9.35 7.59
C THR A 175 -30.23 10.47 7.19
N PRO A 176 -30.58 11.36 6.25
CA PRO A 176 -29.72 12.50 5.86
C PRO A 176 -29.34 13.38 7.06
N LYS A 177 -30.29 13.60 7.99
CA LYS A 177 -30.06 14.35 9.23
C LYS A 177 -29.09 13.61 10.17
N GLY A 178 -29.24 12.30 10.34
CA GLY A 178 -28.33 11.46 11.12
C GLY A 178 -26.91 11.46 10.55
N ARG A 179 -26.76 11.36 9.22
CA ARG A 179 -25.46 11.50 8.52
C ARG A 179 -24.81 12.86 8.78
N GLN A 180 -25.55 13.95 8.64
CA GLN A 180 -25.06 15.31 8.91
C GLN A 180 -24.61 15.48 10.39
N GLN A 181 -25.37 14.93 11.34
CA GLN A 181 -25.01 14.93 12.76
C GLN A 181 -23.74 14.10 13.02
N LEU A 182 -23.62 12.91 12.43
CA LEU A 182 -22.42 12.07 12.52
C LEU A 182 -21.18 12.76 11.93
N MET A 183 -21.30 13.39 10.76
CA MET A 183 -20.21 14.19 10.16
C MET A 183 -19.79 15.35 11.07
N THR A 184 -20.74 16.00 11.75
CA THR A 184 -20.47 17.07 12.73
C THR A 184 -19.70 16.52 13.95
N LEU A 185 -20.00 15.29 14.39
CA LEU A 185 -19.25 14.62 15.46
C LEU A 185 -17.81 14.26 15.01
N CYS A 186 -17.61 13.83 13.76
CA CYS A 186 -16.26 13.64 13.21
C CYS A 186 -15.45 14.95 13.19
N VAL A 187 -16.04 16.08 12.78
CA VAL A 187 -15.35 17.39 12.84
C VAL A 187 -14.94 17.73 14.29
N LYS A 188 -15.79 17.45 15.28
CA LYS A 188 -15.45 17.64 16.70
C LYS A 188 -14.29 16.72 17.14
N LEU A 189 -14.28 15.44 16.74
CA LEU A 189 -13.17 14.52 17.05
C LEU A 189 -11.83 14.99 16.46
N ALA A 190 -11.82 15.46 15.21
CA ALA A 190 -10.61 15.99 14.57
C ALA A 190 -10.10 17.29 15.23
N GLN A 191 -10.94 18.00 15.96
CA GLN A 191 -10.56 19.21 16.69
C GLN A 191 -9.95 18.94 18.08
N LEU A 192 -10.11 17.73 18.64
CA LEU A 192 -9.56 17.38 19.97
C LEU A 192 -8.04 17.24 19.97
N ASP A 193 -7.48 16.83 18.84
CA ASP A 193 -6.03 16.75 18.60
C ASP A 193 -5.79 17.10 17.12
N LYS A 194 -5.43 18.37 16.88
CA LYS A 194 -5.09 18.87 15.53
C LYS A 194 -3.61 18.65 15.20
N THR A 195 -2.82 18.24 16.19
CA THR A 195 -1.36 18.05 16.08
C THR A 195 -1.02 16.67 15.51
N SER A 196 -1.80 15.64 15.84
CA SER A 196 -1.68 14.31 15.26
C SER A 196 -2.33 14.22 13.87
N GLN A 197 -1.52 14.40 12.83
CA GLN A 197 -1.94 14.17 11.42
C GLN A 197 -2.53 12.75 11.19
N PRO A 198 -1.97 11.66 11.72
CA PRO A 198 -2.55 10.30 11.56
C PRO A 198 -3.98 10.18 12.12
N TRP A 199 -4.26 10.82 13.26
CA TRP A 199 -5.61 10.91 13.83
C TRP A 199 -6.56 11.71 12.93
N VAL A 200 -6.15 12.93 12.55
CA VAL A 200 -6.98 13.81 11.71
C VAL A 200 -7.34 13.12 10.39
N LEU A 201 -6.38 12.46 9.73
CA LEU A 201 -6.60 11.70 8.50
C LEU A 201 -7.61 10.54 8.70
N THR A 202 -7.51 9.81 9.80
CA THR A 202 -8.41 8.70 10.13
C THR A 202 -9.83 9.18 10.40
N VAL A 203 -9.99 10.26 11.17
CA VAL A 203 -11.29 10.89 11.45
C VAL A 203 -11.93 11.46 10.17
N GLN A 204 -11.16 12.11 9.29
CA GLN A 204 -11.64 12.59 7.99
C GLN A 204 -12.01 11.45 7.04
N THR A 205 -11.32 10.31 7.11
CA THR A 205 -11.67 9.12 6.31
C THR A 205 -12.98 8.51 6.79
N ALA A 206 -13.20 8.43 8.10
CA ALA A 206 -14.51 8.06 8.67
C ALA A 206 -15.62 9.04 8.28
N GLN A 207 -15.35 10.35 8.31
CA GLN A 207 -16.30 11.38 7.88
C GLN A 207 -16.71 11.21 6.42
N ARG A 208 -15.76 10.96 5.51
CA ARG A 208 -16.03 10.72 4.08
C ARG A 208 -16.83 9.42 3.85
N ALA A 209 -16.55 8.37 4.62
CA ALA A 209 -17.34 7.13 4.56
C ALA A 209 -18.79 7.35 5.04
N ILE A 210 -19.01 8.17 6.07
CA ILE A 210 -20.36 8.57 6.54
C ILE A 210 -21.08 9.48 5.53
N ALA A 211 -20.35 10.29 4.77
CA ALA A 211 -20.92 11.14 3.74
C ALA A 211 -21.46 10.35 2.53
N ASN A 212 -20.91 9.16 2.25
CA ASN A 212 -21.30 8.32 1.11
C ASN A 212 -22.71 7.73 1.28
N PRO A 213 -23.73 8.17 0.49
CA PRO A 213 -25.11 7.70 0.63
C PRO A 213 -25.30 6.21 0.37
N ASN A 214 -24.39 5.59 -0.41
CA ASN A 214 -24.46 4.18 -0.78
C ASN A 214 -23.89 3.25 0.32
N ALA A 215 -23.23 3.82 1.34
CA ALA A 215 -22.62 3.06 2.43
C ALA A 215 -23.61 2.92 3.61
N SER A 216 -24.19 1.73 3.77
CA SER A 216 -25.19 1.46 4.81
C SER A 216 -24.62 1.54 6.23
N PHE A 217 -25.37 2.16 7.15
CA PHE A 217 -25.04 2.26 8.57
C PHE A 217 -24.81 0.90 9.25
N ALA A 218 -25.45 -0.18 8.79
CA ALA A 218 -25.23 -1.52 9.34
C ALA A 218 -23.76 -2.00 9.21
N HIS A 219 -23.08 -1.57 8.14
CA HIS A 219 -21.67 -1.91 7.87
C HIS A 219 -20.72 -0.83 8.40
N LEU A 220 -21.09 0.45 8.29
CA LEU A 220 -20.27 1.57 8.76
C LEU A 220 -20.17 1.64 10.30
N ALA A 221 -21.25 1.42 11.03
CA ALA A 221 -21.29 1.61 12.48
C ALA A 221 -20.27 0.75 13.25
N PRO A 222 -20.19 -0.60 13.07
CA PRO A 222 -19.21 -1.40 13.79
C PRO A 222 -17.77 -1.09 13.37
N LEU A 223 -17.55 -0.74 12.10
CA LEU A 223 -16.23 -0.42 11.56
C LEU A 223 -15.71 0.90 12.13
N ILE A 224 -16.47 1.99 11.99
CA ILE A 224 -16.07 3.34 12.41
C ILE A 224 -15.91 3.43 13.92
N ILE A 225 -16.82 2.84 14.70
CA ILE A 225 -16.72 2.88 16.17
C ILE A 225 -15.49 2.11 16.66
N LYS A 226 -15.19 0.94 16.06
CA LYS A 226 -13.98 0.16 16.38
C LYS A 226 -12.72 0.94 16.02
N GLU A 227 -12.65 1.48 14.81
CA GLU A 227 -11.45 2.12 14.26
C GLU A 227 -11.11 3.43 14.98
N LEU A 228 -12.11 4.29 15.21
CA LEU A 228 -11.91 5.53 15.98
C LEU A 228 -11.57 5.25 17.46
N LYS A 229 -12.08 4.15 18.04
CA LYS A 229 -11.69 3.73 19.39
C LYS A 229 -10.23 3.28 19.42
N GLN A 230 -9.82 2.40 18.50
CA GLN A 230 -8.44 1.93 18.39
C GLN A 230 -7.46 3.08 18.14
N ALA A 231 -7.81 4.02 17.25
CA ALA A 231 -7.00 5.22 17.01
C ALA A 231 -6.86 6.09 18.28
N SER A 232 -7.94 6.28 19.04
CA SER A 232 -7.88 6.99 20.32
C SER A 232 -7.01 6.30 21.38
N ASP A 233 -7.00 4.97 21.40
CA ASP A 233 -6.20 4.19 22.35
C ASP A 233 -4.69 4.17 21.96
N LEU A 234 -4.39 4.29 20.66
CA LEU A 234 -3.03 4.52 20.15
C LEU A 234 -2.52 5.93 20.47
N LEU A 235 -3.34 6.98 20.32
CA LEU A 235 -2.99 8.34 20.80
C LEU A 235 -2.65 8.33 22.29
N LEU A 236 -3.47 7.67 23.09
CA LEU A 236 -3.30 7.56 24.55
C LEU A 236 -2.00 6.89 24.98
N THR A 237 -1.50 5.94 24.18
CA THR A 237 -0.25 5.23 24.45
C THR A 237 0.98 5.90 23.83
N GLY A 238 0.82 7.11 23.25
CA GLY A 238 1.88 7.84 22.55
C GLY A 238 2.21 7.28 21.16
N ARG A 239 1.47 6.28 20.69
CA ARG A 239 1.72 5.52 19.46
C ARG A 239 0.96 6.12 18.26
N ALA A 240 0.93 7.44 18.19
CA ALA A 240 0.14 8.20 17.21
C ALA A 240 0.54 7.88 15.75
N SER A 241 1.80 7.57 15.51
CA SER A 241 2.34 7.15 14.20
C SER A 241 1.79 5.82 13.68
N GLU A 242 1.26 4.96 14.54
CA GLU A 242 0.66 3.67 14.15
C GLU A 242 -0.81 3.80 13.69
N ILE A 243 -1.40 4.99 13.80
CA ILE A 243 -2.78 5.23 13.44
C ILE A 243 -2.90 5.33 11.91
N LEU A 244 -3.43 4.28 11.28
CA LEU A 244 -3.64 4.23 9.83
C LEU A 244 -5.12 3.95 9.53
N PRO A 245 -5.77 4.70 8.62
CA PRO A 245 -7.14 4.41 8.20
C PRO A 245 -7.19 3.03 7.54
N SER A 246 -8.09 2.16 7.99
CA SER A 246 -8.12 0.77 7.51
C SER A 246 -8.55 0.70 6.04
N HIS A 247 -7.97 -0.24 5.29
CA HIS A 247 -8.38 -0.50 3.91
C HIS A 247 -9.88 -0.88 3.80
N ALA A 248 -10.48 -1.40 4.88
CA ALA A 248 -11.92 -1.64 4.95
C ALA A 248 -12.72 -0.33 4.99
N LEU A 249 -12.28 0.67 5.75
CA LEU A 249 -12.92 1.99 5.82
C LEU A 249 -12.70 2.80 4.53
N GLN A 250 -11.49 2.74 3.97
CA GLN A 250 -11.16 3.40 2.70
C GLN A 250 -12.07 2.95 1.55
N LYS A 251 -12.49 1.68 1.48
CA LYS A 251 -13.44 1.18 0.47
C LYS A 251 -14.81 1.85 0.49
N PHE A 252 -15.23 2.41 1.63
CA PHE A 252 -16.49 3.17 1.74
C PHE A 252 -16.33 4.65 1.41
N VAL A 253 -15.10 5.15 1.28
CA VAL A 253 -14.80 6.46 0.68
C VAL A 253 -14.86 6.30 -0.83
N GLY A 254 -16.05 6.49 -1.40
CA GLY A 254 -16.29 6.30 -2.83
C GLY A 254 -15.38 7.16 -3.71
N ALA A 255 -15.04 6.63 -4.89
CA ALA A 255 -14.26 7.35 -5.89
C ALA A 255 -15.08 8.53 -6.46
N GLY A 256 -14.93 9.72 -5.86
CA GLY A 256 -15.53 10.96 -6.34
C GLY A 256 -16.14 11.83 -5.25
N GLN A 257 -15.32 12.70 -4.65
CA GLN A 257 -15.77 14.01 -4.16
C GLN A 257 -14.57 14.96 -3.98
N ALA A 258 -14.08 15.43 -5.13
CA ALA A 258 -13.56 16.80 -5.22
C ALA A 258 -14.74 17.74 -5.55
N ALA A 259 -14.57 19.03 -5.27
CA ALA A 259 -15.54 20.13 -5.43
C ALA A 259 -16.65 20.25 -4.35
N ALA A 260 -16.88 21.50 -3.96
CA ALA A 260 -17.74 21.95 -2.87
C ALA A 260 -19.24 21.99 -3.26
N PRO A 261 -20.17 22.07 -2.29
CA PRO A 261 -21.59 22.25 -2.59
C PRO A 261 -21.88 23.65 -3.17
N ALA A 262 -22.16 23.71 -4.47
CA ALA A 262 -22.70 24.90 -5.10
C ALA A 262 -24.12 25.19 -4.57
N VAL A 263 -24.32 26.40 -4.05
CA VAL A 263 -25.63 26.85 -3.53
C VAL A 263 -26.59 27.06 -4.70
N LYS A 264 -27.67 26.28 -4.77
CA LYS A 264 -28.77 26.52 -5.72
C LYS A 264 -29.62 27.71 -5.26
N ALA A 265 -29.60 28.79 -6.04
CA ALA A 265 -30.65 29.81 -6.03
C ALA A 265 -31.73 29.48 -7.08
N ALA A 266 -32.98 29.82 -6.78
CA ALA A 266 -34.16 29.66 -7.63
C ALA A 266 -35.29 30.58 -7.09
N PRO A 267 -36.39 30.87 -7.82
CA PRO A 267 -36.71 30.61 -9.25
C PRO A 267 -37.34 31.85 -9.98
N ALA A 268 -37.94 31.58 -11.16
CA ALA A 268 -39.09 32.27 -11.81
C ALA A 268 -38.81 33.20 -13.03
N PRO A 269 -39.76 33.34 -13.99
CA PRO A 269 -40.73 32.33 -14.49
C PRO A 269 -40.98 32.30 -16.03
N ALA A 270 -41.55 31.17 -16.49
CA ALA A 270 -42.50 30.94 -17.61
C ALA A 270 -42.33 31.61 -19.01
N THR A 271 -42.46 30.79 -20.07
CA THR A 271 -43.59 30.88 -21.05
C THR A 271 -43.82 29.55 -21.77
N THR A 272 -45.10 29.25 -21.93
CA THR A 272 -45.85 28.11 -22.48
C THR A 272 -45.58 27.74 -23.96
N LEU A 273 -45.58 26.45 -24.32
CA LEU A 273 -46.60 25.82 -25.20
C LEU A 273 -46.47 24.27 -25.27
N ALA A 274 -47.58 23.59 -25.58
CA ALA A 274 -47.75 22.14 -25.81
C ALA A 274 -48.87 21.96 -26.89
N PRO A 275 -49.42 20.77 -27.24
CA PRO A 275 -49.08 19.37 -26.88
C PRO A 275 -49.17 18.30 -28.02
N ALA A 276 -48.63 17.07 -27.75
CA ALA A 276 -49.17 15.71 -28.07
C ALA A 276 -49.54 15.29 -29.53
N PRO A 277 -49.87 14.00 -29.84
CA PRO A 277 -50.02 12.75 -29.03
C PRO A 277 -49.04 11.61 -29.50
N ALA A 278 -49.19 10.27 -29.36
CA ALA A 278 -50.34 9.37 -29.06
C ALA A 278 -49.99 7.95 -28.48
N THR A 279 -50.97 7.03 -28.52
CA THR A 279 -51.00 5.59 -28.10
C THR A 279 -50.31 4.64 -29.12
N VAL A 280 -50.15 3.31 -29.00
CA VAL A 280 -50.82 2.14 -28.30
C VAL A 280 -49.69 1.09 -27.98
N ALA A 281 -49.59 0.30 -26.89
CA ALA A 281 -50.35 -0.87 -26.36
C ALA A 281 -50.50 -2.10 -27.32
N PRO A 282 -50.74 -3.37 -26.86
CA PRO A 282 -50.44 -4.02 -25.56
C PRO A 282 -50.03 -5.55 -25.62
N ASN A 283 -49.81 -6.15 -24.43
CA ASN A 283 -50.17 -7.52 -23.98
C ASN A 283 -49.39 -8.84 -24.33
N VAL A 284 -48.91 -9.48 -23.24
CA VAL A 284 -49.18 -10.88 -22.77
C VAL A 284 -49.01 -12.10 -23.69
N SER A 285 -48.22 -13.07 -23.21
CA SER A 285 -48.55 -14.52 -23.28
C SER A 285 -47.86 -15.31 -22.16
N SER A 286 -48.40 -16.49 -21.84
CA SER A 286 -48.09 -17.30 -20.65
C SER A 286 -47.82 -18.78 -20.97
N ASN A 287 -47.26 -19.50 -19.97
CA ASN A 287 -47.24 -20.97 -19.79
C ASN A 287 -46.33 -21.88 -20.66
N GLY A 288 -45.92 -22.99 -20.00
CA GLY A 288 -45.10 -24.10 -20.53
C GLY A 288 -43.89 -24.39 -19.61
N VAL A 289 -43.98 -25.09 -18.46
CA VAL A 289 -44.40 -26.48 -18.13
C VAL A 289 -43.32 -27.55 -18.44
N SER A 290 -43.06 -28.41 -17.43
CA SER A 290 -42.22 -29.64 -17.41
C SER A 290 -40.69 -29.48 -17.42
N GLY A 291 -39.92 -30.26 -16.64
CA GLY A 291 -40.31 -31.20 -15.57
C GLY A 291 -39.19 -32.12 -15.02
N ASN A 292 -39.47 -32.74 -13.86
CA ASN A 292 -38.91 -33.99 -13.27
C ASN A 292 -37.44 -34.14 -12.80
N GLY A 293 -37.27 -34.92 -11.71
CA GLY A 293 -36.03 -35.63 -11.33
C GLY A 293 -35.34 -35.13 -10.04
N ALA A 294 -35.90 -35.24 -8.83
CA ALA A 294 -36.01 -36.45 -8.00
C ALA A 294 -34.68 -37.15 -7.62
N SER A 295 -34.24 -37.01 -6.35
CA SER A 295 -33.90 -38.15 -5.46
C SER A 295 -33.47 -37.69 -4.05
N ASN A 296 -33.70 -38.57 -3.05
CA ASN A 296 -33.48 -38.33 -1.62
C ASN A 296 -32.05 -38.67 -1.17
N GLY A 297 -31.64 -38.16 0.00
CA GLY A 297 -30.42 -38.65 0.68
C GLY A 297 -30.17 -38.00 2.04
N ALA A 298 -30.91 -38.41 3.09
CA ALA A 298 -30.53 -38.09 4.47
C ALA A 298 -29.37 -39.01 4.92
N GLY A 299 -28.36 -38.45 5.60
CA GLY A 299 -27.17 -39.21 6.04
C GLY A 299 -26.50 -38.59 7.27
N ALA A 300 -26.39 -39.39 8.33
CA ALA A 300 -25.99 -39.00 9.68
C ALA A 300 -24.56 -38.44 9.83
N ALA A 301 -24.31 -37.81 10.99
CA ALA A 301 -23.02 -37.28 11.38
C ALA A 301 -21.95 -38.36 11.61
N ALA A 302 -20.71 -38.06 11.20
CA ALA A 302 -19.50 -38.70 11.71
C ALA A 302 -18.38 -37.66 11.80
N ALA A 303 -17.72 -37.57 12.96
CA ALA A 303 -16.58 -36.68 13.18
C ALA A 303 -15.31 -37.28 12.56
N GLY A 304 -15.23 -37.29 11.24
CA GLY A 304 -14.05 -37.69 10.49
C GLY A 304 -13.08 -36.52 10.28
N VAL A 305 -11.77 -36.78 10.43
CA VAL A 305 -10.72 -35.86 9.98
C VAL A 305 -10.90 -35.63 8.48
N ARG A 306 -11.33 -34.43 8.08
CA ARG A 306 -11.53 -34.09 6.66
C ARG A 306 -10.18 -34.02 5.95
N GLN A 307 -9.81 -35.10 5.26
CA GLN A 307 -8.74 -35.08 4.28
C GLN A 307 -9.12 -34.09 3.16
N ARG A 308 -8.46 -32.92 3.16
CA ARG A 308 -8.65 -31.89 2.12
C ARG A 308 -7.79 -32.26 0.91
N GLN A 309 -8.40 -32.93 -0.07
CA GLN A 309 -7.75 -33.20 -1.35
C GLN A 309 -7.77 -31.93 -2.21
N ILE A 310 -6.59 -31.50 -2.65
CA ILE A 310 -6.41 -30.40 -3.61
C ILE A 310 -5.86 -30.96 -4.93
N SER A 311 -6.25 -30.34 -6.03
CA SER A 311 -5.64 -30.59 -7.34
C SER A 311 -4.74 -29.41 -7.67
N ILE A 312 -3.44 -29.64 -7.83
CA ILE A 312 -2.45 -28.58 -8.10
C ILE A 312 -2.22 -28.52 -9.62
N PRO A 313 -2.53 -27.40 -10.29
CA PRO A 313 -2.19 -27.20 -11.70
C PRO A 313 -0.70 -27.27 -11.96
N ALA A 314 -0.30 -27.72 -13.16
CA ALA A 314 1.10 -27.76 -13.57
C ALA A 314 1.72 -26.37 -13.79
N ASP A 315 0.90 -25.31 -13.92
CA ASP A 315 1.39 -23.95 -14.08
C ASP A 315 1.66 -23.29 -12.70
N PRO A 316 2.79 -22.58 -12.50
CA PRO A 316 3.14 -22.04 -11.19
C PRO A 316 2.14 -21.04 -10.59
N LYS A 317 1.38 -20.33 -11.43
CA LYS A 317 0.41 -19.32 -10.97
C LYS A 317 -0.90 -19.97 -10.51
N GLY A 318 -1.37 -20.97 -11.24
CA GLY A 318 -2.49 -21.83 -10.87
C GLY A 318 -2.19 -22.64 -9.62
N ALA A 319 -0.99 -23.20 -9.48
CA ALA A 319 -0.53 -23.87 -8.27
C ALA A 319 -0.56 -22.94 -7.04
N ALA A 320 0.05 -21.75 -7.14
CA ALA A 320 0.04 -20.77 -6.06
C ALA A 320 -1.38 -20.32 -5.67
N ARG A 321 -2.27 -20.14 -6.66
CA ARG A 321 -3.67 -19.75 -6.43
C ARG A 321 -4.48 -20.85 -5.74
N ALA A 322 -4.40 -22.09 -6.23
CA ALA A 322 -5.10 -23.23 -5.63
C ALA A 322 -4.69 -23.48 -4.17
N LEU A 323 -3.42 -23.19 -3.83
CA LEU A 323 -2.91 -23.25 -2.46
C LEU A 323 -3.42 -22.09 -1.59
N LEU A 324 -3.38 -20.85 -2.08
CA LEU A 324 -3.85 -19.67 -1.35
C LEU A 324 -5.38 -19.63 -1.15
N ASP A 325 -6.16 -20.23 -2.05
CA ASP A 325 -7.61 -20.35 -1.92
C ASP A 325 -8.05 -21.38 -0.85
N GLN A 326 -7.12 -22.22 -0.34
CA GLN A 326 -7.42 -23.33 0.60
C GLN A 326 -6.66 -23.28 1.93
N PHE A 327 -5.52 -22.58 1.99
CA PHE A 327 -4.61 -22.56 3.14
C PHE A 327 -4.15 -21.15 3.48
N ASN A 328 -4.03 -20.86 4.78
CA ASN A 328 -3.47 -19.59 5.23
C ASN A 328 -1.92 -19.61 5.22
N LYS A 329 -1.30 -18.43 5.36
CA LYS A 329 0.17 -18.27 5.32
C LYS A 329 0.92 -19.19 6.30
N GLY A 330 0.37 -19.46 7.48
CA GLY A 330 0.98 -20.38 8.46
C GLY A 330 0.90 -21.85 8.05
N GLU A 331 -0.25 -22.29 7.54
CA GLU A 331 -0.43 -23.64 6.99
C GLU A 331 0.51 -23.88 5.80
N LEU A 332 0.68 -22.89 4.91
CA LEU A 332 1.57 -23.00 3.74
C LEU A 332 3.06 -23.11 4.12
N ILE A 333 3.51 -22.43 5.18
CA ILE A 333 4.88 -22.56 5.69
C ILE A 333 5.10 -23.97 6.23
N GLN A 334 4.16 -24.53 7.00
CA GLN A 334 4.26 -25.89 7.53
C GLN A 334 4.27 -26.95 6.41
N ILE A 335 3.48 -26.76 5.35
CA ILE A 335 3.50 -27.63 4.16
C ILE A 335 4.85 -27.54 3.45
N ALA A 336 5.42 -26.34 3.28
CA ALA A 336 6.74 -26.17 2.66
C ALA A 336 7.87 -26.81 3.49
N GLU A 337 7.86 -26.63 4.81
CA GLU A 337 8.81 -27.29 5.72
C GLU A 337 8.69 -28.82 5.70
N PHE A 338 7.47 -29.35 5.62
CA PHE A 338 7.23 -30.79 5.52
C PHE A 338 7.74 -31.35 4.19
N LEU A 339 7.47 -30.68 3.07
CA LEU A 339 7.98 -31.07 1.75
C LEU A 339 9.50 -31.01 1.67
N MET A 340 10.14 -29.97 2.23
CA MET A 340 11.61 -29.89 2.28
C MET A 340 12.24 -31.03 3.09
N LYS A 341 11.59 -31.50 4.17
CA LYS A 341 12.03 -32.66 4.95
C LYS A 341 11.81 -34.01 4.24
N ALA A 342 10.89 -34.08 3.28
CA ALA A 342 10.58 -35.30 2.52
C ALA A 342 11.43 -35.47 1.24
N ILE A 343 12.26 -34.47 0.91
CA ILE A 343 13.13 -34.44 -0.28
C ILE A 343 14.62 -34.56 0.12
N GLN A 344 14.91 -34.69 1.42
CA GLN A 344 16.23 -35.00 2.00
C GLN A 344 16.36 -36.51 2.27
#